data_AF-A0A259EWA3-F1
#
_entry.id   AF-A0A259EWA3-F1
#
_cell.length_a   1.000
_cell.length_b   1.000
_cell.length_c   1.000
_cell.angle_alpha   90.00
_cell.angle_beta   90.00
_cell.angle_gamma   90.00
#
_symmetry.space_group_name_H-M   'P 1'
#
loop_
_entity.id
_entity.type
_entity.pdbx_description
1 polymer ?
#
loop_
_entity_poly.entity_id
_entity_poly.type
_entity_poly.pdbx_seq_one_letter_code
_entity_poly.pdbx_strand_id
1 'polypeptide(L)'
;QSRRGEVGIHVRRDDGTPRGVIFIPFAYYEAAANLITNSALDPVGKIPEFKYCAVKLAKGGQAAAVMGYGTNDPQRQKAAAN
;
A
#
# COMPACT_ATOMS: atom_id res chain seq x y z
N GLN A 1 6.82 0.51 6.40
CA GLN A 1 7.87 -0.42 5.92
C GLN A 1 7.65 -1.78 6.56
N SER A 2 7.91 -2.87 5.83
CA SER A 2 7.94 -4.25 6.35
C SER A 2 9.23 -4.93 5.92
N ARG A 3 9.43 -6.19 6.29
CA ARG A 3 10.57 -7.00 5.81
C ARG A 3 10.57 -7.20 4.29
N ARG A 4 9.43 -6.99 3.63
CA ARG A 4 9.23 -7.22 2.19
C ARG A 4 9.37 -5.98 1.34
N GLY A 5 9.34 -4.80 1.95
CA GLY A 5 9.48 -3.54 1.23
C GLY A 5 8.87 -2.38 1.97
N GLU A 6 8.55 -1.33 1.22
CA GLU A 6 7.95 -0.12 1.74
C GLU A 6 6.95 0.49 0.78
N VAL A 7 6.07 1.32 1.33
CA VAL A 7 5.09 2.08 0.57
C VAL A 7 4.95 3.45 1.23
N GLY A 8 5.12 4.52 0.46
CA GLY A 8 4.84 5.89 0.89
C GLY A 8 3.40 6.23 0.56
N ILE A 9 2.61 6.57 1.57
CA ILE A 9 1.18 6.84 1.41
C ILE A 9 0.72 7.99 2.31
N HIS A 10 -0.34 8.67 1.90
CA HIS A 10 -1.02 9.63 2.74
C HIS A 10 -1.81 8.91 3.84
N VAL A 11 -1.83 9.49 5.04
CA VAL A 11 -2.53 8.95 6.20
C VAL A 11 -3.61 9.93 6.67
N ARG A 12 -4.75 9.39 7.06
CA ARG A 12 -5.84 10.15 7.69
C ARG A 12 -6.08 9.56 9.08
N ARG A 13 -6.27 10.42 10.09
CA ARG A 13 -6.69 9.98 11.42
C ARG A 13 -8.09 9.40 11.35
N ASP A 14 -8.26 8.25 12.00
CA ASP A 14 -9.55 7.59 12.15
C ASP A 14 -9.67 7.08 13.60
N ASP A 15 -10.57 7.67 14.38
CA ASP A 15 -10.76 7.34 15.79
C ASP A 15 -11.44 5.96 15.99
N GLY A 16 -11.98 5.36 14.94
CA GLY A 16 -12.50 3.98 14.97
C GLY A 16 -11.40 2.91 14.81
N THR A 17 -10.17 3.30 14.46
CA THR A 17 -9.06 2.36 14.31
C THR A 17 -8.38 2.09 15.67
N PRO A 18 -8.22 0.82 16.08
CA PRO A 18 -7.53 0.48 17.33
C PRO A 18 -6.11 1.07 17.41
N ARG A 19 -5.68 1.44 18.61
CA ARG A 19 -4.30 1.89 18.85
C ARG A 19 -3.30 0.80 18.45
N GLY A 20 -2.25 1.21 17.73
CA GLY A 20 -1.20 0.30 17.25
C GLY A 20 -1.54 -0.41 15.94
N VAL A 21 -2.73 -0.16 15.37
CA VAL A 21 -3.14 -0.72 14.08
C VAL A 21 -3.20 0.37 13.03
N ILE A 22 -2.84 0.01 11.80
CA ILE A 22 -3.12 0.80 10.61
C ILE A 22 -3.96 -0.03 9.65
N PHE A 23 -4.86 0.62 8.93
CA PHE A 23 -5.65 0.00 7.89
C PHE A 23 -5.22 0.57 6.52
N ILE A 24 -4.94 -0.32 5.57
CA ILE A 24 -4.56 0.06 4.20
C ILE A 24 -5.41 -0.76 3.22
N PRO A 25 -6.20 -0.12 2.34
CA PRO A 25 -6.88 -0.83 1.26
C PRO A 25 -5.87 -1.33 0.21
N PHE A 26 -6.09 -2.53 -0.34
CA PHE A 26 -5.16 -3.17 -1.29
C PHE A 26 -5.55 -3.01 -2.76
N ALA A 27 -6.64 -2.28 -3.05
CA ALA A 27 -7.19 -2.11 -4.40
C ALA A 27 -6.67 -0.86 -5.14
N TYR A 28 -5.70 -0.15 -4.57
CA TYR A 28 -5.14 1.09 -5.13
C TYR A 28 -3.68 0.88 -5.51
N TYR A 29 -3.31 1.20 -6.74
CA TYR A 29 -1.92 1.07 -7.21
C TYR A 29 -1.03 2.15 -6.57
N GLU A 30 -1.61 3.31 -6.26
CA GLU A 30 -0.96 4.45 -5.63
C GLU A 30 -0.51 4.15 -4.19
N ALA A 31 -1.18 3.20 -3.56
CA ALA A 31 -1.01 2.81 -2.17
C ALA A 31 -0.93 1.28 -2.06
N ALA A 32 -0.13 0.66 -2.93
CA ALA A 32 -0.08 -0.78 -3.11
C ALA A 32 0.38 -1.53 -1.84
N ALA A 33 -0.59 -1.87 -0.98
CA ALA A 33 -0.37 -2.63 0.25
C ALA A 33 0.30 -4.00 -0.03
N ASN A 34 0.05 -4.58 -1.20
CA ASN A 34 0.62 -5.87 -1.60
C ASN A 34 2.16 -5.87 -1.67
N LEU A 35 2.80 -4.70 -1.78
CA LEU A 35 4.26 -4.58 -1.73
C LEU A 35 4.83 -4.89 -0.35
N ILE A 36 4.02 -4.78 0.71
CA ILE A 36 4.46 -4.98 2.09
C ILE A 36 3.84 -6.23 2.74
N THR A 37 2.74 -6.76 2.22
CA THR A 37 2.01 -7.92 2.78
C THR A 37 2.62 -9.28 2.37
N ASN A 38 2.20 -10.35 3.05
CA ASN A 38 2.70 -11.71 2.82
C ASN A 38 2.03 -12.36 1.61
N SER A 39 2.81 -12.98 0.73
CA SER A 39 2.28 -13.86 -0.31
C SER A 39 2.14 -15.32 0.13
N ALA A 40 2.60 -15.67 1.34
CA ALA A 40 2.46 -17.03 1.85
C ALA A 40 0.98 -17.42 1.92
N LEU A 41 0.68 -18.60 1.39
CA LEU A 41 -0.64 -19.18 1.39
C LEU A 41 -0.83 -20.05 2.63
N ASP A 42 -2.02 -19.98 3.22
CA ASP A 42 -2.43 -20.95 4.23
C ASP A 42 -2.28 -22.38 3.69
N PRO A 43 -1.68 -23.31 4.46
CA PRO A 43 -1.38 -24.66 3.97
C PRO A 43 -2.63 -25.47 3.59
N VAL A 44 -3.79 -25.16 4.18
CA VAL A 44 -5.05 -25.89 3.98
C VAL A 44 -5.96 -25.13 3.01
N GLY A 45 -6.35 -23.91 3.37
CA GLY A 45 -7.30 -23.07 2.64
C GLY A 45 -6.74 -22.37 1.41
N LYS A 46 -5.40 -22.38 1.21
CA LYS A 46 -4.71 -21.75 0.07
C LYS A 46 -5.03 -20.27 -0.14
N ILE A 47 -5.45 -19.59 0.92
CA ILE A 47 -5.68 -18.15 0.92
C ILE A 47 -4.41 -17.41 1.36
N PRO A 48 -4.04 -16.30 0.69
CA PRO A 48 -2.92 -15.49 1.11
C PRO A 48 -3.21 -14.74 2.42
N GLU A 49 -2.19 -14.62 3.26
CA GLU A 49 -2.24 -13.88 4.53
C GLU A 49 -2.20 -12.35 4.32
N PHE A 50 -3.25 -11.79 3.71
CA PHE A 50 -3.33 -10.34 3.49
C PHE A 50 -3.85 -9.56 4.70
N LYS A 51 -4.55 -10.22 5.63
CA LYS A 51 -5.28 -9.51 6.70
C LYS A 51 -4.38 -8.95 7.80
N TYR A 52 -3.15 -9.45 7.93
CA TYR A 52 -2.20 -9.01 8.95
C TYR A 52 -0.78 -8.94 8.39
N CYS A 53 -0.11 -7.83 8.64
CA CYS A 53 1.30 -7.66 8.32
C CYS A 53 1.98 -6.79 9.37
N ALA A 54 3.08 -7.29 9.94
CA ALA A 54 3.93 -6.51 10.82
C ALA A 54 4.65 -5.42 10.03
N VAL A 55 4.48 -4.17 10.46
CA VAL A 55 5.04 -3.00 9.80
C VAL A 55 5.63 -2.03 10.82
N LYS A 56 6.63 -1.26 10.38
CA LYS A 56 7.13 -0.07 11.07
C LYS A 56 6.61 1.17 10.35
N LEU A 57 6.01 2.08 11.11
CA LEU A 57 5.58 3.38 10.64
C LEU A 57 6.70 4.40 10.83
N ALA A 58 6.91 5.25 9.82
CA ALA A 58 7.82 6.38 9.87
C ALA A 58 7.18 7.57 9.14
N LYS A 59 7.50 8.79 9.55
CA LYS A 59 7.07 10.00 8.85
C LYS A 59 7.88 10.17 7.56
N GLY A 60 7.21 10.51 6.46
CA GLY A 60 7.84 10.70 5.14
C GLY A 60 7.59 9.52 4.20
N GLY A 61 8.44 9.40 3.17
CA GLY A 61 8.32 8.42 2.09
C GLY A 61 7.84 9.04 0.77
N GLN A 62 8.14 8.35 -0.33
CA GLN A 62 7.73 8.77 -1.67
C GLN A 62 6.31 8.26 -1.94
N ALA A 63 5.33 9.17 -2.02
CA ALA A 63 3.99 8.83 -2.48
C ALA A 63 3.97 8.72 -4.02
N ALA A 64 2.97 8.02 -4.56
CA ALA A 64 2.77 7.96 -6.00
C ALA A 64 2.61 9.36 -6.60
N ALA A 65 3.37 9.66 -7.65
CA ALA A 65 3.34 10.96 -8.32
C ALA A 65 2.03 11.20 -9.09
N VAL A 66 1.38 10.13 -9.53
CA VAL A 66 0.11 10.16 -10.26
C VAL A 66 -0.93 9.41 -9.44
N MET A 67 -2.09 10.05 -9.28
CA MET A 67 -3.23 9.50 -8.54
C MET A 67 -4.48 9.44 -9.42
N GLY A 68 -5.36 8.48 -9.13
CA GLY A 68 -6.66 8.33 -9.76
C GLY A 68 -6.60 7.55 -11.08
N TYR A 69 -7.59 7.78 -11.94
CA TYR A 69 -7.78 7.02 -13.18
C TYR A 69 -6.92 7.54 -14.35
N GLY A 70 -6.82 6.74 -15.42
CA GLY A 70 -6.16 7.14 -16.66
C GLY A 70 -4.63 7.13 -16.57
N THR A 71 -4.04 6.39 -15.64
CA THR A 71 -2.58 6.25 -15.52
C THR A 71 -1.93 5.44 -16.62
N ASN A 72 -2.72 4.69 -17.38
CA ASN A 72 -2.29 4.01 -18.58
C ASN A 72 -2.31 4.92 -19.83
N ASP A 73 -2.73 6.19 -19.70
CA ASP A 73 -2.65 7.16 -20.79
C ASP A 73 -1.18 7.51 -21.09
N PRO A 74 -0.66 7.18 -22.30
CA PRO A 74 0.72 7.44 -22.67
C PRO A 74 1.10 8.94 -22.61
N GLN A 75 0.14 9.85 -22.82
CA GLN A 75 0.39 11.29 -22.75
C GLN A 75 0.58 11.75 -21.30
N ARG A 76 -0.17 11.17 -20.36
CA ARG A 76 -0.12 11.51 -18.94
C ARG A 76 1.10 10.91 -18.24
N GLN A 77 1.58 9.75 -18.70
CA GLN A 77 2.83 9.16 -18.21
C GLN A 77 4.06 10.01 -18.55
N LYS A 78 4.10 10.62 -19.75
CA LYS A 78 5.19 11.54 -20.13
C LYS A 78 5.22 12.82 -19.29
N ALA A 79 4.06 13.31 -18.86
CA ALA A 79 3.97 14.50 -18.01
C ALA A 79 4.42 14.26 -16.55
N ALA A 80 4.37 13.01 -16.06
CA ALA A 80 4.75 12.65 -14.70
C ALA A 80 6.24 12.26 -14.55
N ALA A 81 6.97 12.10 -15.66
CA ALA A 81 8.37 11.68 -15.69
C ALA A 81 9.38 12.86 -15.78
N ASN A 82 8.89 14.10 -15.71
CA ASN A 82 9.69 15.34 -15.76
C ASN A 82 9.66 16.08 -14.42
#